data_AF-A0A947A2V5-F1
#
_entry.id   AF-A0A947A2V5-F1
#
_cell.length_a   1.000
_cell.length_b   1.000
_cell.length_c   1.000
_cell.angle_alpha   90.00
_cell.angle_beta   90.00
_cell.angle_gamma   90.00
#
_symmetry.space_group_name_H-M   'P 1'
#
loop_
_entity.id
_entity.type
_entity.pdbx_description
1 polymer ?
#
loop_
_entity_poly.entity_id
_entity_poly.type
_entity_poly.pdbx_seq_one_letter_code
_entity_poly.pdbx_strand_id
1 'polypeptide(L)' 'MMKRIHNKKYLERFRKKLRKSLTPAEATLWKHLQNRKLKGRKFRRQHSIVNYIIDFYCPEERLAIELDGQGHYNE' A
#
# COMPACT_ATOMS: atom_id res chain seq x y z
N MET A 1 -13.94 -9.97 -20.40
CA MET A 1 -13.96 -8.73 -19.57
C MET A 1 -12.98 -8.90 -18.41
N MET A 2 -11.82 -8.24 -18.42
CA MET A 2 -10.85 -8.36 -17.32
C MET A 2 -11.46 -7.77 -16.04
N LYS A 3 -11.68 -8.60 -15.01
CA LYS A 3 -12.16 -8.13 -13.71
C LYS A 3 -11.14 -7.15 -13.13
N ARG A 4 -11.60 -5.99 -12.65
CA ARG A 4 -10.74 -5.00 -11.98
C ARG A 4 -10.20 -5.60 -10.68
N ILE A 5 -8.96 -6.10 -10.71
CA ILE A 5 -8.32 -6.72 -9.54
C ILE A 5 -7.86 -5.70 -8.50
N HIS A 6 -7.64 -4.45 -8.91
CA HIS A 6 -7.13 -3.41 -8.02
C HIS A 6 -8.25 -2.58 -7.37
N ASN A 7 -8.04 -2.19 -6.12
CA ASN A 7 -8.88 -1.21 -5.43
C ASN A 7 -10.38 -1.57 -5.49
N LYS A 8 -10.70 -2.85 -5.22
CA LYS A 8 -12.10 -3.32 -5.13
C LYS A 8 -12.87 -2.48 -4.10
N LYS A 9 -14.13 -2.19 -4.40
CA LYS A 9 -14.97 -1.24 -3.64
C LYS A 9 -15.16 -1.67 -2.19
N TYR A 10 -15.41 -2.95 -1.93
CA TYR A 10 -15.62 -3.46 -0.57
C TYR A 10 -14.39 -3.32 0.35
N LEU A 11 -13.18 -3.20 -0.21
CA LEU A 11 -11.94 -2.94 0.57
C LEU A 11 -11.68 -1.45 0.81
N GLU A 12 -12.51 -0.54 0.31
CA GLU A 12 -12.28 0.90 0.44
C GLU A 12 -12.23 1.36 1.90
N ARG A 13 -13.16 0.88 2.73
CA ARG A 13 -13.21 1.21 4.16
C ARG A 13 -11.92 0.78 4.87
N PHE A 14 -11.44 -0.43 4.61
CA PHE A 14 -10.20 -0.97 5.18
C PHE A 14 -8.96 -0.20 4.72
N ARG A 15 -8.86 0.13 3.43
CA ARG A 15 -7.75 0.96 2.91
C ARG A 15 -7.75 2.37 3.53
N LYS A 16 -8.92 2.98 3.73
CA LYS A 16 -9.06 4.28 4.43
C LYS A 16 -8.65 4.15 5.91
N LYS A 17 -9.10 3.06 6.56
CA LYS A 17 -8.55 2.40 7.76
C LYS A 17 -7.05 2.64 7.92
N LEU A 18 -6.33 1.80 7.19
CA LEU A 18 -4.88 1.64 7.25
C LEU A 18 -4.13 2.93 6.88
N ARG A 19 -4.66 3.72 5.93
CA ARG A 19 -4.06 5.03 5.60
C ARG A 19 -4.08 6.04 6.76
N LYS A 20 -4.96 5.88 7.74
CA LYS A 20 -4.98 6.75 8.93
C LYS A 20 -4.13 6.18 10.07
N SER A 21 -3.67 4.95 9.96
CA SER A 21 -3.00 4.20 11.02
C SER A 21 -1.73 3.51 10.50
N LEU A 22 -0.88 4.24 9.77
CA LEU A 22 0.41 3.73 9.33
C LEU A 22 1.31 3.45 10.54
N THR A 23 2.10 2.38 10.50
CA THR A 23 3.19 2.18 11.45
C THR A 23 4.26 3.29 11.30
N PRO A 24 5.13 3.51 12.30
CA PRO A 24 6.27 4.42 12.17
C PRO A 24 7.18 4.10 10.97
N ALA A 25 7.39 2.82 10.68
CA ALA A 25 8.16 2.35 9.54
C ALA A 25 7.50 2.72 8.21
N GLU A 26 6.21 2.40 8.04
CA GLU A 26 5.42 2.80 6.87
C GLU A 26 5.39 4.32 6.69
N ALA A 27 5.15 5.08 7.77
CA ALA A 27 5.11 6.53 7.72
C ALA A 27 6.46 7.13 7.26
N THR A 28 7.57 6.55 7.72
CA THR A 28 8.92 6.96 7.33
C THR A 28 9.19 6.65 5.86
N LEU A 29 8.87 5.44 5.39
CA LEU A 29 9.02 5.08 3.98
C LEU A 29 8.12 5.95 3.09
N TRP A 30 6.87 6.20 3.51
CA TRP A 30 5.94 7.02 2.74
C TRP A 30 6.45 8.44 2.48
N LYS A 31 7.18 9.05 3.43
CA LYS A 31 7.79 10.39 3.24
C LYS A 31 8.77 10.45 2.07
N HIS A 32 9.42 9.32 1.76
CA HIS A 32 10.39 9.16 0.68
C HIS A 32 9.74 8.75 -0.65
N LEU A 33 8.61 8.05 -0.59
CA LEU A 33 7.92 7.54 -1.79
C LEU A 33 6.84 8.49 -2.34
N GLN A 34 6.19 9.27 -1.46
CA GLN A 34 5.08 10.13 -1.87
C GLN A 34 5.49 11.20 -2.87
N ASN A 35 4.52 11.73 -3.61
CA ASN A 35 4.72 12.82 -4.56
C ASN A 35 5.81 12.54 -5.60
N ARG A 36 5.97 11.28 -5.99
CA ARG A 36 6.96 10.84 -6.99
C ARG A 36 8.42 11.17 -6.63
N LYS A 37 8.73 11.35 -5.35
CA LYS A 37 10.06 11.71 -4.86
C LYS A 37 11.14 10.69 -5.24
N LEU A 38 10.81 9.40 -5.23
CA LEU A 38 11.75 8.36 -5.63
C LEU A 38 11.79 8.25 -7.16
N LYS A 39 12.77 8.91 -7.78
CA LYS A 39 13.06 8.82 -9.22
C LYS A 39 11.84 9.06 -10.14
N GLY A 40 10.89 9.91 -9.72
CA GLY A 40 9.67 10.20 -10.50
C GLY A 40 8.59 9.10 -10.47
N ARG A 41 8.81 7.97 -9.79
CA ARG A 41 7.91 6.81 -9.79
C ARG A 41 6.71 7.02 -8.88
N LYS A 42 5.52 6.59 -9.29
CA LYS A 42 4.30 6.73 -8.49
C LYS A 42 4.17 5.56 -7.53
N PHE A 43 4.21 5.86 -6.25
CA PHE A 43 3.84 4.92 -5.21
C PHE A 43 2.44 5.22 -4.67
N ARG A 44 1.72 4.15 -4.34
CA ARG A 44 0.43 4.19 -3.64
C ARG A 44 0.61 3.44 -2.34
N ARG A 45 0.11 4.00 -1.24
CA ARG A 45 0.06 3.32 0.05
C ARG A 45 -1.28 2.62 0.29
N GLN A 46 -1.24 1.48 0.98
CA GLN A 46 -2.39 0.67 1.38
C GLN A 46 -3.28 0.37 0.17
N HIS A 47 -2.66 -0.19 -0.88
CA HIS A 47 -3.27 -0.44 -2.18
C HIS A 47 -3.76 -1.88 -2.25
N SER A 48 -5.03 -2.08 -2.65
CA SER A 48 -5.56 -3.44 -2.70
C SER A 48 -5.40 -4.11 -4.05
N ILE A 49 -5.04 -5.39 -4.00
CA ILE A 49 -4.91 -6.29 -5.14
C ILE A 49 -5.68 -7.57 -4.80
N VAL A 50 -6.66 -7.92 -5.64
CA VAL A 50 -7.63 -8.98 -5.40
C VAL A 50 -8.33 -8.79 -4.05
N ASN A 51 -7.94 -9.54 -3.02
CA ASN A 51 -8.53 -9.52 -1.68
C ASN A 51 -7.55 -9.02 -0.61
N TYR A 52 -6.31 -8.71 -1.00
CA TYR A 52 -5.24 -8.28 -0.11
C TYR A 52 -5.05 -6.76 -0.17
N ILE A 53 -4.56 -6.17 0.92
CA ILE A 53 -4.13 -4.77 0.97
C ILE A 53 -2.63 -4.79 1.27
N ILE A 54 -1.85 -4.24 0.34
CA ILE A 54 -0.39 -4.18 0.40
C ILE A 54 0.01 -2.79 0.87
N ASP A 55 1.05 -2.70 1.70
CA ASP A 55 1.56 -1.45 2.28
C ASP A 55 1.90 -0.41 1.22
N PHE A 56 2.71 -0.79 0.22
CA PHE A 56 3.02 0.08 -0.92
C PHE A 56 2.99 -0.67 -2.26
N TYR A 57 2.53 0.03 -3.29
CA TYR A 57 2.50 -0.47 -4.65
C TYR A 57 2.95 0.60 -5.65
N CYS A 58 3.89 0.24 -6.53
CA CYS A 58 4.30 1.03 -7.69
C CYS A 58 3.69 0.44 -8.97
N PRO A 59 2.67 1.09 -9.57
CA PRO A 59 2.06 0.59 -10.79
C PRO A 59 2.99 0.57 -11.99
N GLU A 60 3.93 1.53 -12.10
CA GLU A 60 4.86 1.60 -13.24
C GLU A 60 5.81 0.40 -13.25
N GLU A 61 6.25 -0.06 -12.09
CA GLU A 61 7.21 -1.18 -11.95
C GLU A 61 6.54 -2.52 -11.64
N ARG A 62 5.21 -2.55 -11.47
CA ARG A 62 4.46 -3.71 -10.95
C ARG A 62 5.05 -4.26 -9.64
N LEU A 63 5.59 -3.36 -8.82
CA LEU A 63 6.31 -3.68 -7.59
C LEU A 63 5.40 -3.51 -6.37
N ALA A 64 5.29 -4.56 -5.57
CA ALA A 64 4.73 -4.53 -4.22
C ALA A 64 5.86 -4.46 -3.20
N ILE A 65 5.66 -3.68 -2.13
CA ILE A 65 6.57 -3.59 -0.99
C ILE A 65 5.71 -3.75 0.26
N GLU A 66 6.02 -4.77 1.06
CA GLU A 66 5.44 -5.01 2.39
C GLU A 66 6.54 -4.76 3.42
N LEU A 67 6.21 -4.10 4.52
CA LEU A 67 7.14 -3.88 5.61
C LEU A 67 6.83 -4.87 6.73
N ASP A 68 7.66 -5.92 6.86
CA ASP A 68 7.55 -6.84 7.98
C ASP A 68 7.95 -6.14 9.29
N GLY A 69 6.95 -5.80 10.10
CA GLY A 69 7.13 -5.27 11.45
C GLY A 69 6.99 -6.35 12.54
N GLN A 70 7.47 -6.06 13.76
CA GLN A 70 7.22 -6.91 14.94
C GLN A 70 5.74 -7.00 15.36
N GLY A 71 4.87 -6.12 14.83
CA GLY A 71 3.43 -6.14 15.09
C GLY A 71 2.64 -7.25 14.37
N HIS A 72 3.28 -7.99 13.46
CA HIS A 72 2.66 -9.13 12.76
C HIS A 72 2.72 -10.44 13.57
N TYR A 73 3.38 -10.46 14.73
CA TYR A 73 3.63 -11.68 15.53
C TYR A 73 2.59 -11.98 16.62
N ASN A 74 1.48 -11.24 16.66
CA ASN A 74 0.40 -11.49 17.62
C ASN A 74 -0.87 -11.98 16.90
N GLU A 75 -0.76 -13.10 16.20
CA GLU A 75 -1.89 -13.97 15.86
C GLU A 75 -1.76 -15.29 16.63
#